data_AF-A0A1G7IAT1-F1
#
_entry.id   AF-A0A1G7IAT1-F1
#
_cell.length_a   1.000
_cell.length_b   1.000
_cell.length_c   1.000
_cell.angle_alpha   90.00
_cell.angle_beta   90.00
_cell.angle_gamma   90.00
#
_symmetry.space_group_name_H-M   'P 1'
#
loop_
_entity.id
_entity.type
_entity.pdbx_description
1 polymer ?
#
loop_
_entity_poly.entity_id
_entity_poly.type
_entity_poly.pdbx_seq_one_letter_code
_entity_poly.pdbx_strand_id
1 'polypeptide(L)'
;MSTTHLKFIEWRDNNGLHKDTLRSLSDLKFMKDELQFLENLVAAHALEVISEASSEKSKEIKQELESHKEILEKLLKELELHSNNLQILMDDEDVPGELEVYKNEHYRLLIEEMNFHSAVKKTKKNIFDMLSEIFKKNKQKKLT
;
A
#
# COMPACT_ATOMS: atom_id res chain seq x y z
N MET A 1 27.21 11.02 2.06
CA MET A 1 26.16 10.18 2.67
C MET A 1 25.02 11.11 3.05
N SER A 2 23.83 10.95 2.46
CA SER A 2 22.71 11.89 2.60
C SER A 2 21.66 11.31 3.53
N THR A 3 21.64 11.77 4.78
CA THR A 3 20.62 11.49 5.80
C THR A 3 19.47 12.48 5.63
N THR A 4 18.45 12.15 4.82
CA THR A 4 17.34 13.08 4.53
C THR A 4 15.94 12.47 4.64
N HIS A 5 15.66 11.60 5.62
CA HIS A 5 14.28 11.09 5.83
C HIS A 5 13.77 11.03 7.27
N LEU A 6 14.44 11.62 8.26
CA LEU A 6 13.81 11.89 9.56
C LEU A 6 13.10 13.25 9.48
N LYS A 7 11.95 13.28 8.79
CA LYS A 7 11.01 14.39 8.92
C LYS A 7 10.46 14.33 10.35
N PHE A 8 10.56 15.45 11.05
CA PHE A 8 9.91 15.77 12.31
C PHE A 8 8.61 14.94 12.50
N ILE A 9 8.60 14.06 13.50
CA ILE A 9 7.34 13.60 14.07
C ILE A 9 6.83 14.80 14.88
N GLU A 10 5.98 15.64 14.27
CA GLU A 10 5.16 16.55 15.07
C GLU A 10 4.27 15.67 15.95
N TRP A 11 4.44 15.80 17.27
CA TRP A 11 3.53 15.20 18.24
C TRP A 11 2.12 15.72 17.95
N ARG A 12 1.27 14.85 17.41
CA ARG A 12 -0.12 15.19 17.11
C ARG A 12 -0.92 15.25 18.40
N ASP A 13 -1.86 16.19 18.46
CA ASP A 13 -2.96 16.16 19.41
C ASP A 13 -3.96 15.05 19.01
N ASN A 14 -4.95 14.75 19.87
CA ASN A 14 -5.91 13.68 19.61
C ASN A 14 -6.65 13.87 18.28
N ASN A 15 -6.97 15.11 17.92
CA ASN A 15 -7.59 15.43 16.64
C ASN A 15 -6.67 15.14 15.44
N GLY A 16 -5.37 15.44 15.58
CA GLY A 16 -4.36 15.12 14.58
C GLY A 16 -4.21 13.60 14.39
N LEU A 17 -4.14 12.84 15.48
CA LEU A 17 -4.08 11.38 15.45
C LEU A 17 -5.32 10.80 14.76
N HIS A 18 -6.51 11.28 15.11
CA HIS A 18 -7.75 10.84 14.48
C HIS A 18 -7.78 11.12 12.97
N LYS A 19 -7.38 12.34 12.57
CA LYS A 19 -7.31 12.74 11.16
C LYS A 19 -6.32 11.89 10.36
N ASP A 20 -5.16 11.61 10.95
CA ASP A 20 -4.14 10.77 10.31
C ASP A 20 -4.68 9.35 10.10
N THR A 21 -5.30 8.74 11.12
CA THR A 21 -5.90 7.40 10.99
C THR A 21 -7.03 7.36 9.96
N LEU A 22 -7.93 8.36 9.93
CA LEU A 22 -8.99 8.43 8.92
C LEU A 22 -8.43 8.57 7.51
N ARG A 23 -7.38 9.37 7.34
CA ARG A 23 -6.69 9.53 6.07
C ARG A 23 -6.08 8.19 5.63
N SER A 24 -5.34 7.53 6.51
CA SER A 24 -4.71 6.23 6.21
C SER A 24 -5.74 5.18 5.81
N LEU A 25 -6.88 5.11 6.52
CA LEU A 25 -7.98 4.21 6.15
C LEU A 25 -8.54 4.52 4.75
N SER A 26 -8.68 5.80 4.39
CA SER A 26 -9.12 6.20 3.05
C SER A 26 -8.09 5.86 1.98
N ASP A 27 -6.81 6.13 2.23
CA ASP A 27 -5.71 5.88 1.30
C ASP A 27 -5.56 4.36 1.04
N LEU A 28 -5.65 3.53 2.08
CA LEU A 28 -5.63 2.07 1.96
C LEU A 28 -6.87 1.50 1.24
N LYS A 29 -8.06 2.06 1.47
CA LYS A 29 -9.27 1.66 0.71
C LYS A 29 -9.12 1.95 -0.77
N PHE A 30 -8.60 3.13 -1.12
CA PHE A 30 -8.29 3.44 -2.51
C PHE A 30 -7.24 2.48 -3.10
N MET A 31 -6.23 2.11 -2.31
CA MET A 31 -5.22 1.14 -2.72
C MET A 31 -5.81 -0.25 -2.97
N LYS A 32 -6.86 -0.65 -2.24
CA LYS A 32 -7.61 -1.89 -2.51
C LYS A 32 -8.15 -1.92 -3.93
N ASP A 33 -8.81 -0.84 -4.33
CA ASP A 33 -9.39 -0.70 -5.66
C ASP A 33 -8.28 -0.66 -6.73
N GLU A 34 -7.17 0.01 -6.43
CA GLU A 34 -6.00 0.05 -7.32
C GLU A 34 -5.36 -1.33 -7.52
N LEU A 35 -5.18 -2.13 -6.47
CA LEU A 35 -4.66 -3.50 -6.58
C LEU A 35 -5.59 -4.38 -7.41
N GLN A 36 -6.91 -4.27 -7.21
CA GLN A 36 -7.88 -4.99 -8.03
C GLN A 36 -7.82 -4.57 -9.50
N PHE A 37 -7.66 -3.27 -9.76
CA PHE A 37 -7.47 -2.76 -11.11
C PHE A 37 -6.20 -3.33 -11.77
N LEU A 38 -5.07 -3.33 -11.05
CA LEU A 38 -3.81 -3.87 -11.57
C LEU A 38 -3.89 -5.36 -11.87
N GLU A 39 -4.54 -6.13 -11.02
CA GLU A 39 -4.79 -7.56 -11.27
C GLU A 39 -5.63 -7.76 -12.53
N ASN A 40 -6.73 -7.02 -12.67
CA ASN A 40 -7.58 -7.08 -13.85
C ASN A 40 -6.82 -6.69 -15.12
N LEU A 41 -5.94 -5.68 -15.03
CA LEU A 41 -5.11 -5.23 -16.13
C LEU A 41 -4.12 -6.33 -16.57
N VAL A 42 -3.44 -6.98 -15.63
CA VAL A 42 -2.54 -8.10 -15.93
C VAL A 42 -3.32 -9.28 -16.52
N ALA A 43 -4.50 -9.59 -15.97
CA ALA A 43 -5.35 -10.67 -16.46
C ALA A 43 -5.85 -10.42 -17.90
N ALA A 44 -6.23 -9.18 -18.23
CA ALA A 44 -6.67 -8.79 -19.57
C ALA A 44 -5.59 -8.99 -20.65
N HIS A 45 -4.31 -8.90 -20.26
CA HIS A 45 -3.16 -9.10 -21.15
C HIS A 45 -2.46 -10.44 -20.91
N ALA A 46 -3.04 -11.36 -20.15
CA ALA A 46 -2.38 -12.58 -19.69
C ALA A 46 -1.81 -13.44 -20.83
N LEU A 47 -2.53 -13.58 -21.96
CA LEU A 47 -2.05 -14.36 -23.11
C LEU A 47 -0.79 -13.76 -23.74
N GLU A 48 -0.77 -12.43 -23.89
CA GLU A 48 0.36 -11.69 -24.46
C GLU A 48 1.55 -11.71 -23.49
N VAL A 49 1.26 -11.52 -22.18
CA VAL A 49 2.22 -11.59 -21.08
C VAL A 49 2.88 -12.96 -21.01
N ILE A 50 2.13 -14.06 -21.04
CA ILE A 50 2.67 -15.42 -20.95
C ILE A 50 3.50 -15.77 -22.19
N SER A 51 3.13 -15.26 -23.36
CA SER A 51 3.84 -15.53 -24.62
C SER A 51 5.11 -14.72 -24.81
N GLU A 52 5.20 -13.50 -24.24
CA GLU A 52 6.29 -12.55 -24.51
C GLU A 52 7.15 -12.18 -23.31
N ALA A 53 6.62 -12.28 -22.08
CA ALA A 53 7.41 -12.16 -20.85
C ALA A 53 7.90 -13.56 -20.46
N SER A 54 9.14 -13.66 -19.96
CA SER A 54 9.59 -14.88 -19.27
C SER A 54 8.50 -15.28 -18.27
N SER A 55 7.99 -16.52 -18.37
CA SER A 55 6.93 -17.05 -17.50
C SER A 55 7.19 -16.75 -16.01
N GLU A 56 8.46 -16.60 -15.62
CA GLU A 56 8.92 -16.17 -14.30
C GLU A 56 8.37 -14.79 -13.89
N LYS A 57 8.56 -13.74 -14.71
CA LYS A 57 8.17 -12.36 -14.36
C LYS A 57 6.66 -12.22 -14.14
N SER A 58 5.87 -12.92 -14.96
CA SER A 58 4.41 -12.92 -14.81
C SER A 58 3.97 -13.61 -13.52
N LYS A 59 4.67 -14.68 -13.10
CA LYS A 59 4.39 -15.37 -11.84
C LYS A 59 4.79 -14.51 -10.65
N GLU A 60 5.96 -13.87 -10.71
CA GLU A 60 6.44 -12.93 -9.70
C GLU A 60 5.44 -11.80 -9.47
N ILE A 61 4.96 -11.13 -10.53
CA ILE A 61 3.95 -10.06 -10.43
C ILE A 61 2.67 -10.57 -9.78
N LYS A 62 2.20 -11.77 -10.14
CA LYS A 62 1.00 -12.34 -9.54
C LYS A 62 1.18 -12.61 -8.05
N GLN A 63 2.33 -13.14 -7.65
CA GLN A 63 2.67 -13.40 -6.24
C GLN A 63 2.80 -12.10 -5.45
N GLU A 64 3.43 -11.06 -6.02
CA GLU A 64 3.51 -9.74 -5.41
C GLU A 64 2.12 -9.13 -5.19
N LEU A 65 1.24 -9.18 -6.19
CA LEU A 65 -0.12 -8.65 -6.08
C LEU A 65 -0.93 -9.37 -4.99
N GLU A 66 -0.81 -10.69 -4.88
CA GLU A 66 -1.50 -11.45 -3.83
C GLU A 66 -0.95 -11.08 -2.44
N SER A 67 0.38 -11.03 -2.30
CA SER A 67 1.01 -10.61 -1.05
C SER A 67 0.60 -9.20 -0.64
N HIS A 68 0.47 -8.26 -1.59
CA HIS A 68 0.00 -6.91 -1.31
C HIS A 68 -1.44 -6.87 -0.80
N LYS A 69 -2.32 -7.74 -1.32
CA LYS A 69 -3.70 -7.85 -0.82
C LYS A 69 -3.74 -8.34 0.62
N GLU A 70 -2.97 -9.37 0.96
CA GLU A 70 -2.89 -9.89 2.32
C GLU A 70 -2.37 -8.83 3.30
N ILE A 71 -1.30 -8.12 2.94
CA ILE A 71 -0.73 -7.03 3.75
C ILE A 71 -1.73 -5.90 3.93
N LEU A 72 -2.42 -5.50 2.85
CA LEU A 72 -3.44 -4.46 2.89
C LEU A 72 -4.58 -4.81 3.84
N GLU A 73 -5.10 -6.03 3.77
CA GLU A 73 -6.19 -6.47 4.66
C GLU A 73 -5.76 -6.47 6.12
N LYS A 74 -4.51 -6.86 6.40
CA LYS A 74 -3.94 -6.79 7.74
C LYS A 74 -3.85 -5.33 8.22
N LEU A 75 -3.27 -4.43 7.42
CA LEU A 75 -3.12 -3.02 7.77
C LEU A 75 -4.46 -2.31 7.98
N LEU A 76 -5.46 -2.61 7.15
CA LEU A 76 -6.81 -2.08 7.33
C LEU A 76 -7.40 -2.49 8.68
N LYS A 77 -7.29 -3.77 9.05
CA LYS A 77 -7.78 -4.26 10.35
C LYS A 77 -7.04 -3.61 11.53
N GLU A 78 -5.72 -3.49 11.43
CA GLU A 78 -4.92 -2.84 12.48
C GLU A 78 -5.30 -1.36 12.64
N LEU A 79 -5.48 -0.62 11.55
CA LEU A 79 -5.90 0.79 11.59
C LEU A 79 -7.35 0.98 12.05
N GLU A 80 -8.27 0.07 11.71
CA GLU A 80 -9.64 0.09 12.22
C GLU A 80 -9.66 -0.12 13.74
N LEU A 81 -8.90 -1.10 14.24
CA LEU A 81 -8.73 -1.32 15.67
C LEU A 81 -8.08 -0.10 16.34
N HIS A 82 -7.04 0.46 15.73
CA HIS A 82 -6.35 1.64 16.23
C HIS A 82 -7.24 2.88 16.30
N SER A 83 -8.15 3.05 15.32
CA SER A 83 -9.16 4.10 15.33
C SER A 83 -10.15 3.92 16.49
N ASN A 84 -10.57 2.69 16.76
CA ASN A 84 -11.48 2.40 17.87
C ASN A 84 -10.81 2.62 19.23
N ASN A 85 -9.53 2.24 19.36
CA ASN A 85 -8.76 2.47 20.57
C ASN A 85 -8.58 3.96 20.89
N LEU A 86 -8.48 4.83 19.87
CA LEU A 86 -8.44 6.28 20.10
C LEU A 86 -9.73 6.79 20.73
N GLN A 87 -10.88 6.29 20.24
CA GLN A 87 -12.18 6.69 20.75
C GLN A 87 -12.32 6.29 22.23
N ILE A 88 -11.92 5.08 22.58
CA ILE A 88 -11.90 4.59 23.97
C ILE A 88 -11.00 5.49 24.84
N LEU A 89 -9.77 5.75 24.38
CA LEU A 89 -8.81 6.61 25.11
C LEU A 89 -9.32 8.05 25.31
N MET A 90 -10.17 8.54 24.41
CA MET A 90 -10.79 9.86 24.53
C MET A 90 -11.99 9.89 25.49
N ASP A 91 -12.66 8.75 25.66
CA ASP A 91 -13.87 8.61 26.48
C ASP A 91 -13.56 8.22 27.94
N ASP A 92 -12.41 7.58 28.20
CA ASP A 92 -11.98 7.13 29.52
C ASP A 92 -11.23 8.21 30.35
N GLU A 93 -11.15 8.00 31.67
CA GLU A 93 -10.40 8.85 32.60
C GLU A 93 -8.88 8.69 32.36
N ASP A 94 -8.09 9.77 32.50
CA ASP A 94 -6.67 9.82 32.09
C ASP A 94 -5.81 8.78 32.82
N VAL A 95 -5.56 7.63 32.17
CA VAL A 95 -4.69 6.56 32.68
C VAL A 95 -3.23 6.87 32.32
N PRO A 96 -2.33 6.99 33.31
CA PRO A 96 -0.93 7.32 33.07
C PRO A 96 -0.24 6.33 32.10
N GLY A 97 0.27 6.86 30.98
CA GLY A 97 1.10 6.12 30.02
C GLY A 97 0.36 5.48 28.85
N GLU A 98 -0.97 5.39 28.87
CA GLU A 98 -1.74 4.79 27.76
C GLU A 98 -1.64 5.62 26.48
N LEU A 99 -1.68 6.95 26.59
CA LEU A 99 -1.52 7.86 25.44
C LEU A 99 -0.15 7.70 24.77
N GLU A 100 0.91 7.46 25.56
CA GLU A 100 2.26 7.28 25.02
C GLU A 100 2.37 5.96 24.25
N VAL A 101 1.81 4.87 24.80
CA VAL A 101 1.72 3.59 24.11
C VAL A 101 0.92 3.73 22.81
N TYR A 102 -0.22 4.40 22.86
CA TYR A 102 -1.06 4.67 21.70
C TYR A 102 -0.30 5.43 20.60
N LYS A 103 0.43 6.49 20.96
CA LYS A 103 1.19 7.29 19.99
C LYS A 103 2.32 6.50 19.34
N ASN A 104 3.04 5.68 20.11
CA ASN A 104 4.08 4.83 19.57
C ASN A 104 3.53 3.84 18.53
N GLU A 105 2.38 3.23 18.85
CA GLU A 105 1.68 2.35 17.91
C GLU A 105 1.18 3.10 16.67
N HIS A 106 0.65 4.31 16.85
CA HIS A 106 0.21 5.18 15.75
C HIS A 106 1.34 5.43 14.75
N TYR A 107 2.53 5.82 15.22
CA TYR A 107 3.67 6.09 14.34
C TYR A 107 4.23 4.81 13.70
N ARG A 108 4.18 3.67 14.40
CA ARG A 108 4.51 2.36 13.79
C ARG A 108 3.61 2.08 12.59
N LEU A 109 2.30 2.23 12.74
CA LEU A 109 1.32 1.99 11.66
C LEU A 109 1.52 2.94 10.47
N LEU A 110 1.80 4.22 10.70
CA LEU A 110 2.11 5.17 9.62
C LEU A 110 3.37 4.78 8.84
N ILE A 111 4.41 4.30 9.53
CA ILE A 111 5.63 3.83 8.86
C ILE A 111 5.34 2.59 8.02
N GLU A 112 4.55 1.65 8.54
CA GLU A 112 4.17 0.43 7.81
C GLU A 112 3.32 0.75 6.57
N GLU A 113 2.36 1.67 6.69
CA GLU A 113 1.59 2.19 5.57
C GLU A 113 2.52 2.81 4.51
N MET A 114 3.44 3.69 4.91
CA MET A 114 4.39 4.32 3.98
C MET A 114 5.24 3.30 3.22
N ASN A 115 5.70 2.26 3.92
CA ASN A 115 6.47 1.17 3.32
C ASN A 115 5.60 0.37 2.34
N PHE A 116 4.36 0.09 2.71
CA PHE A 116 3.39 -0.61 1.87
C PHE A 116 3.10 0.18 0.57
N HIS A 117 2.82 1.49 0.67
CA HIS A 117 2.67 2.36 -0.49
C HIS A 117 3.88 2.32 -1.43
N SER A 118 5.10 2.32 -0.88
CA SER A 118 6.32 2.22 -1.66
C SER A 118 6.43 0.89 -2.41
N ALA A 119 6.06 -0.21 -1.74
CA ALA A 119 6.06 -1.55 -2.32
C ALA A 119 5.03 -1.67 -3.47
N VAL A 120 3.79 -1.23 -3.26
CA VAL A 120 2.75 -1.23 -4.30
C VAL A 120 3.16 -0.36 -5.50
N LYS A 121 3.75 0.82 -5.25
CA LYS A 121 4.27 1.68 -6.32
C LYS A 121 5.34 1.00 -7.17
N LYS A 122 6.23 0.21 -6.55
CA LYS A 122 7.25 -0.56 -7.26
C LYS A 122 6.62 -1.63 -8.15
N THR A 123 5.70 -2.43 -7.62
CA THR A 123 4.98 -3.45 -8.40
C THR A 123 4.18 -2.83 -9.54
N LYS A 124 3.47 -1.73 -9.29
CA LYS A 124 2.74 -0.96 -10.31
C LYS A 124 3.66 -0.53 -11.47
N LYS A 125 4.86 -0.03 -11.15
CA LYS A 125 5.84 0.34 -12.18
C LYS A 125 6.27 -0.89 -13.00
N ASN A 126 6.58 -2.01 -12.35
CA ASN A 126 6.99 -3.23 -13.03
C ASN A 126 5.90 -3.74 -13.99
N ILE A 127 4.63 -3.67 -13.60
CA ILE A 127 3.49 -4.02 -14.44
C ILE A 127 3.44 -3.13 -15.69
N PHE A 128 3.55 -1.81 -15.54
CA PHE A 128 3.52 -0.90 -16.70
C PHE A 128 4.71 -1.05 -17.63
N ASP A 129 5.91 -1.28 -17.08
CA ASP A 129 7.10 -1.51 -17.89
C ASP A 129 6.92 -2.79 -18.73
N MET A 130 6.41 -3.87 -18.12
CA MET A 130 6.09 -5.13 -18.82
C MET A 130 5.04 -4.92 -19.94
N LEU A 131 3.92 -4.27 -19.64
CA LEU A 131 2.88 -4.01 -20.63
C LEU A 131 3.37 -3.12 -21.78
N SER A 132 4.23 -2.14 -21.46
CA SER A 132 4.83 -1.26 -22.46
C SER A 132 5.74 -2.02 -23.43
N GLU A 133 6.50 -3.01 -22.95
CA GLU A 133 7.31 -3.88 -23.81
C GLU A 133 6.44 -4.71 -24.76
N ILE A 134 5.36 -5.30 -24.24
CA ILE A 134 4.39 -6.08 -25.02
C ILE A 134 3.75 -5.22 -26.12
N PHE A 135 3.28 -4.02 -25.77
CA PHE A 135 2.64 -3.13 -26.75
C PHE A 135 3.60 -2.65 -27.84
N LYS A 136 4.88 -2.39 -27.51
CA LYS A 136 5.89 -2.02 -28.50
C LYS A 136 6.15 -3.15 -29.50
N LYS A 137 6.26 -4.39 -29.02
CA LYS A 137 6.47 -5.58 -29.87
C LYS A 137 5.26 -5.85 -30.76
N ASN A 138 4.05 -5.77 -30.21
CA ASN A 138 2.80 -5.94 -30.97
C ASN A 138 2.65 -4.90 -32.09
N LYS A 139 3.09 -3.65 -31.86
CA LYS A 139 3.09 -2.62 -32.90
C LYS A 139 4.08 -2.93 -34.02
N GLN A 140 5.27 -3.44 -33.70
CA GLN A 140 6.28 -3.83 -34.69
C GLN A 140 5.80 -5.01 -35.55
N LYS A 141 5.19 -6.04 -34.95
CA LYS A 141 4.64 -7.21 -35.67
C LYS A 141 3.54 -6.85 -36.68
N LYS A 142 2.78 -5.78 -36.45
CA LYS A 142 1.72 -5.33 -37.37
C LYS A 142 2.24 -4.48 -38.54
N LEU A 143 3.51 -4.07 -38.51
CA LEU A 143 4.15 -3.25 -39.55
C LEU A 143 5.00 -4.07 -40.54
N THR A 144 5.28 -5.33 -40.21
CA THR A 144 5.99 -6.33 -41.03
C THR A 144 5.00 -7.34 -41.60
#